data_AF-A0A1L9QTG8-F1
#
_entry.id   AF-A0A1L9QTG8-F1
#
_cell.length_a   1.000
_cell.length_b   1.000
_cell.length_c   1.000
_cell.angle_alpha   90.00
_cell.angle_beta   90.00
_cell.angle_gamma   90.00
#
_symmetry.space_group_name_H-M   'P 1'
#
loop_
_entity.id
_entity.type
_entity.pdbx_description
1 polymer ?
#
loop_
_entity_poly.entity_id
_entity_poly.type
_entity_poly.pdbx_seq_one_letter_code
_entity_poly.pdbx_strand_id
1 'polypeptide(L)'
;MNHPPESNPDTVLLAPNLYLWAYQLADQSTDETFWQAANLLLSPFGQTLEITERQNSRILLAKSSSIPFKLQDSPEISGSLQPLKLKDSYALFANLGYDDEKDALDRVKVNELRSLNFNWVAPEQNFLGQTLLVTAYLNRVNQQRDLKKLRNIAHQCYQALFPHSPQSYRQGTLFGSPIFEYNPASEDSTTPHVLIWLFRDEEAQEQINACLSYFTDLLFYRAKVVKAYEKSRSVYRNLDRDYHKLETKLDKLQT
;
A
#
# COMPACT_ATOMS: atom_id res chain seq x y z
N MET A 1 5.03 27.04 -8.82
CA MET A 1 4.54 25.99 -9.73
C MET A 1 5.74 25.34 -10.38
N ASN A 2 6.08 24.11 -10.00
CA ASN A 2 7.12 23.34 -10.68
C ASN A 2 6.42 22.46 -11.72
N HIS A 3 6.73 22.67 -13.01
CA HIS A 3 6.34 21.73 -14.05
C HIS A 3 6.88 20.34 -13.72
N PRO A 4 6.08 19.26 -13.91
CA PRO A 4 6.62 17.92 -13.82
C PRO A 4 7.68 17.74 -14.93
N PRO A 5 8.85 17.16 -14.62
CA PRO A 5 9.85 16.87 -15.64
C PRO A 5 9.24 15.89 -16.66
N GLU A 6 9.52 16.12 -17.95
CA GLU A 6 9.12 15.24 -19.04
C GLU A 6 9.47 13.78 -18.69
N SER A 7 8.47 12.91 -18.80
CA SER A 7 8.65 11.47 -18.63
C SER A 7 9.65 10.99 -19.68
N ASN A 8 10.75 10.38 -19.23
CA ASN A 8 11.60 9.64 -20.15
C ASN A 8 10.97 8.25 -20.31
N PRO A 9 10.39 7.92 -21.48
CA PRO A 9 9.68 6.66 -21.70
C PRO A 9 10.58 5.41 -21.60
N ASP A 10 11.91 5.61 -21.51
CA ASP A 10 12.91 4.54 -21.45
C ASP A 10 13.47 4.28 -20.04
N THR A 11 12.82 4.77 -18.98
CA THR A 11 13.24 4.42 -17.62
C THR A 11 13.01 2.92 -17.38
N VAL A 12 14.11 2.19 -17.14
CA VAL A 12 14.10 0.75 -16.85
C VAL A 12 14.47 0.52 -15.38
N LEU A 13 13.65 -0.29 -14.73
CA LEU A 13 13.84 -0.85 -13.40
C LEU A 13 14.24 -2.33 -13.51
N LEU A 14 14.88 -2.87 -12.47
CA LEU A 14 15.15 -4.31 -12.40
C LEU A 14 14.33 -4.96 -11.29
N ALA A 15 13.70 -6.08 -11.62
CA ALA A 15 12.87 -6.90 -10.72
C ALA A 15 11.93 -6.09 -9.80
N PRO A 16 10.99 -5.29 -10.36
CA PRO A 16 10.05 -4.55 -9.53
C PRO A 16 9.09 -5.49 -8.78
N ASN A 17 8.80 -5.16 -7.52
CA ASN A 17 7.85 -5.88 -6.67
C ASN A 17 6.89 -4.90 -5.99
N LEU A 18 5.60 -5.24 -5.96
CA LEU A 18 4.55 -4.48 -5.29
C LEU A 18 4.09 -5.23 -4.06
N TYR A 19 4.16 -4.58 -2.89
CA TYR A 19 3.63 -5.07 -1.64
C TYR A 19 2.38 -4.28 -1.26
N LEU A 20 1.37 -4.98 -0.73
CA LEU A 20 0.15 -4.43 -0.18
C LEU A 20 0.03 -4.83 1.29
N TRP A 21 -0.20 -3.84 2.14
CA TRP A 21 -0.71 -4.03 3.49
C TRP A 21 -2.07 -3.36 3.59
N ALA A 22 -3.12 -4.13 3.90
CA ALA A 22 -4.46 -3.60 4.15
C ALA A 22 -4.96 -4.03 5.54
N TYR A 23 -5.66 -3.14 6.22
CA TYR A 23 -6.07 -3.35 7.61
C TYR A 23 -7.54 -3.00 7.84
N GLN A 24 -8.23 -3.82 8.62
CA GLN A 24 -9.60 -3.59 9.04
C GLN A 24 -9.76 -3.93 10.53
N LEU A 25 -10.54 -3.16 11.26
CA LEU A 25 -10.93 -3.51 12.63
C LEU A 25 -11.81 -4.77 12.60
N ALA A 26 -11.49 -5.76 13.43
CA ALA A 26 -12.27 -7.00 13.48
C ALA A 26 -13.64 -6.72 14.09
N ASP A 27 -14.70 -7.03 13.35
CA ASP A 27 -16.09 -6.82 13.73
C ASP A 27 -16.93 -7.82 12.95
N GLN A 28 -17.55 -8.77 13.66
CA GLN A 28 -18.30 -9.90 13.11
C GLN A 28 -19.31 -9.51 12.02
N SER A 29 -19.82 -8.27 12.03
CA SER A 29 -20.77 -7.78 11.03
C SER A 29 -20.12 -7.38 9.69
N THR A 30 -18.83 -7.05 9.68
CA THR A 30 -18.09 -6.54 8.51
C THR A 30 -16.96 -7.46 8.05
N ASP A 31 -16.67 -8.50 8.83
CA ASP A 31 -15.63 -9.49 8.57
C ASP A 31 -15.76 -10.13 7.18
N GLU A 32 -16.99 -10.46 6.75
CA GLU A 32 -17.24 -11.05 5.44
C GLU A 32 -16.78 -10.15 4.28
N THR A 33 -16.96 -8.83 4.40
CA THR A 33 -16.64 -7.89 3.31
C THR A 33 -15.14 -7.76 3.06
N PHE A 34 -14.33 -7.81 4.12
CA PHE A 34 -12.86 -7.75 4.01
C PHE A 34 -12.31 -8.98 3.30
N TRP A 35 -12.81 -10.15 3.66
CA TRP A 35 -12.36 -11.41 3.08
C TRP A 35 -12.94 -11.65 1.69
N GLN A 36 -14.12 -11.13 1.39
CA GLN A 36 -14.64 -11.05 0.02
C GLN A 36 -13.73 -10.20 -0.87
N ALA A 37 -13.28 -9.03 -0.39
CA ALA A 37 -12.31 -8.21 -1.12
C ALA A 37 -10.98 -8.98 -1.36
N ALA A 38 -10.52 -9.77 -0.39
CA ALA A 38 -9.35 -10.65 -0.56
C ALA A 38 -9.56 -11.77 -1.58
N ASN A 39 -10.75 -12.36 -1.62
CA ASN A 39 -11.09 -13.33 -2.65
C ASN A 39 -11.18 -12.71 -4.05
N LEU A 40 -11.70 -11.48 -4.17
CA LEU A 40 -11.70 -10.76 -5.45
C LEU A 40 -10.28 -10.46 -5.94
N LEU A 41 -9.33 -10.20 -5.02
CA LEU A 41 -7.92 -10.05 -5.36
C LEU A 41 -7.32 -11.36 -5.88
N LEU A 42 -7.72 -12.50 -5.31
CA LEU A 42 -7.20 -13.82 -5.69
C LEU A 42 -7.87 -14.44 -6.92
N SER A 43 -9.08 -14.01 -7.27
CA SER A 43 -9.87 -14.63 -8.33
C SER A 43 -9.19 -14.65 -9.70
N PRO A 44 -8.42 -13.62 -10.14
CA PRO A 44 -7.70 -13.67 -11.41
C PRO A 44 -6.63 -14.78 -11.46
N PHE A 45 -6.21 -15.29 -10.29
CA PHE A 45 -5.21 -16.33 -10.18
C PHE A 45 -5.79 -17.73 -9.94
N GLY A 46 -7.12 -17.87 -9.93
CA GLY A 46 -7.80 -19.13 -9.64
C GLY A 46 -7.58 -19.64 -8.21
N GLN A 47 -7.27 -18.74 -7.28
CA GLN A 47 -7.08 -19.04 -5.87
C GLN A 47 -8.25 -18.52 -5.03
N THR A 48 -8.49 -19.15 -3.89
CA THR A 48 -9.51 -18.74 -2.91
C THR A 48 -8.91 -18.78 -1.51
N LEU A 49 -9.27 -17.80 -0.69
CA LEU A 49 -8.91 -17.70 0.71
C LEU A 49 -9.84 -18.59 1.56
N GLU A 50 -9.29 -19.65 2.14
CA GLU A 50 -9.95 -20.41 3.21
C GLU A 50 -9.45 -19.92 4.58
N ILE A 51 -10.35 -19.34 5.37
CA ILE A 51 -10.04 -18.83 6.71
C ILE A 51 -10.28 -19.91 7.74
N THR A 52 -9.24 -20.27 8.47
CA THR A 52 -9.31 -21.13 9.65
C THR A 52 -8.77 -20.35 10.83
N GLU A 53 -9.64 -19.89 11.74
CA GLU A 53 -9.17 -19.22 12.97
C GLU A 53 -8.37 -20.21 13.84
N ARG A 54 -7.12 -19.87 14.17
CA ARG A 54 -6.30 -20.58 15.17
C ARG A 54 -6.03 -19.66 16.36
N GLN A 55 -6.03 -20.15 17.60
CA GLN A 55 -5.81 -19.29 18.77
C GLN A 55 -4.33 -18.83 18.89
N ASN A 56 -4.05 -17.52 18.77
CA ASN A 56 -2.90 -16.79 19.34
C ASN A 56 -2.95 -15.27 19.00
N SER A 57 -2.03 -14.43 19.49
CA SER A 57 -2.07 -12.95 19.35
C SER A 57 -1.65 -12.41 17.97
N ARG A 58 -0.94 -13.21 17.17
CA ARG A 58 -0.84 -13.11 15.71
C ARG A 58 -1.31 -14.43 15.12
N ILE A 59 -2.45 -14.41 14.43
CA ILE A 59 -3.03 -15.62 13.86
C ILE A 59 -2.76 -15.56 12.37
N LEU A 60 -1.95 -16.50 11.88
CA LEU A 60 -2.01 -16.87 10.46
C LEU A 60 -3.39 -17.48 10.23
N LEU A 61 -4.22 -16.81 9.45
CA LEU A 61 -5.62 -17.19 9.25
C LEU A 61 -5.78 -18.25 8.14
N ALA A 62 -4.72 -18.56 7.40
CA ALA A 62 -4.70 -19.62 6.38
C ALA A 62 -4.06 -20.92 6.90
N LYS A 63 -4.38 -22.06 6.26
CA LYS A 63 -3.78 -23.38 6.52
C LYS A 63 -2.25 -23.38 6.35
N SER A 64 -1.75 -22.58 5.40
CA SER A 64 -0.34 -22.31 5.11
C SER A 64 0.02 -20.87 5.49
N SER A 65 1.31 -20.59 5.71
CA SER A 65 1.78 -19.24 6.08
C SER A 65 1.51 -18.19 5.00
N SER A 66 1.34 -18.59 3.74
CA SER A 66 0.89 -17.76 2.63
C SER A 66 0.20 -18.62 1.56
N ILE A 67 -0.55 -17.97 0.66
CA ILE A 67 -1.19 -18.54 -0.52
C ILE A 67 -0.41 -18.01 -1.74
N PRO A 68 0.44 -18.82 -2.39
CA PRO A 68 1.16 -18.38 -3.57
C PRO A 68 0.23 -18.32 -4.79
N PHE A 69 0.51 -17.39 -5.69
CA PHE A 69 -0.21 -17.24 -6.95
C PHE A 69 0.71 -16.75 -8.08
N LYS A 70 0.30 -16.97 -9.32
CA LYS A 70 1.03 -16.56 -10.54
C LYS A 70 0.08 -15.98 -11.57
N LEU A 71 0.52 -14.99 -12.34
CA LEU A 71 -0.25 -14.47 -13.46
C LEU A 71 -0.25 -15.49 -14.61
N GLN A 72 -1.43 -15.85 -15.12
CA GLN A 72 -1.53 -16.80 -16.24
C GLN A 72 -0.87 -16.27 -17.52
N ASP A 73 -1.08 -14.98 -17.82
CA ASP A 73 -0.56 -14.33 -19.02
C ASP A 73 0.88 -13.80 -18.86
N SER A 74 1.45 -13.89 -17.65
CA SER A 74 2.80 -13.38 -17.33
C SER A 74 3.45 -14.26 -16.26
N PRO A 75 3.89 -15.49 -16.62
CA PRO A 75 4.38 -16.49 -15.67
C PRO A 75 5.65 -16.06 -14.90
N GLU A 76 6.36 -15.05 -15.40
CA GLU A 76 7.48 -14.40 -14.73
C GLU A 76 7.06 -13.53 -13.54
N ILE A 77 5.78 -13.17 -13.45
CA ILE A 77 5.20 -12.41 -12.36
C ILE A 77 4.47 -13.37 -11.42
N SER A 78 4.89 -13.36 -10.16
CA SER A 78 4.31 -14.19 -9.12
C SER A 78 4.17 -13.43 -7.80
N GLY A 79 3.40 -14.01 -6.89
CA GLY A 79 3.05 -13.34 -5.65
C GLY A 79 2.60 -14.30 -4.58
N SER A 80 2.36 -13.74 -3.41
CA SER A 80 1.76 -14.45 -2.30
C SER A 80 0.82 -13.56 -1.51
N LEU A 81 -0.17 -14.17 -0.88
CA LEU A 81 -1.14 -13.49 -0.03
C LEU A 81 -1.17 -14.17 1.33
N GLN A 82 -1.23 -13.37 2.38
CA GLN A 82 -1.19 -13.80 3.76
C GLN A 82 -2.28 -13.08 4.55
N PRO A 83 -3.35 -13.79 4.95
CA PRO A 83 -4.35 -13.27 5.86
C PRO A 83 -3.83 -13.38 7.31
N LEU A 84 -3.99 -12.32 8.08
CA LEU A 84 -3.48 -12.18 9.43
C LEU A 84 -4.57 -11.65 10.35
N LYS A 85 -4.59 -12.11 11.61
CA LYS A 85 -5.24 -11.41 12.71
C LYS A 85 -4.17 -10.76 13.57
N LEU A 86 -4.22 -9.43 13.68
CA LEU A 86 -3.34 -8.61 14.50
C LEU A 86 -4.18 -8.02 15.64
N LYS A 87 -4.14 -8.67 16.81
CA LYS A 87 -4.93 -8.26 17.99
C LYS A 87 -6.44 -8.18 17.67
N ASP A 88 -6.99 -6.98 17.65
CA ASP A 88 -8.38 -6.57 17.40
C ASP A 88 -8.63 -6.22 15.92
N SER A 89 -7.75 -6.62 15.01
CA SER A 89 -7.83 -6.23 13.59
C SER A 89 -7.44 -7.38 12.67
N TYR A 90 -8.02 -7.39 11.49
CA TYR A 90 -7.51 -8.18 10.38
C TYR A 90 -6.50 -7.39 9.58
N ALA A 91 -5.53 -8.11 9.06
CA ALA A 91 -4.58 -7.60 8.10
C ALA A 91 -4.50 -8.55 6.90
N LEU A 92 -4.31 -7.95 5.75
CA LEU A 92 -3.96 -8.63 4.52
C LEU A 92 -2.58 -8.14 4.11
N PHE A 93 -1.64 -9.07 4.03
CA PHE A 93 -0.36 -8.83 3.38
C PHE A 93 -0.37 -9.53 2.03
N ALA A 94 0.02 -8.84 0.96
CA ALA A 94 0.21 -9.46 -0.33
C ALA A 94 1.46 -8.89 -1.01
N ASN A 95 2.12 -9.69 -1.82
CA ASN A 95 3.17 -9.23 -2.72
C ASN A 95 2.94 -9.77 -4.13
N LEU A 96 3.37 -9.02 -5.14
CA LEU A 96 3.28 -9.39 -6.55
C LEU A 96 4.41 -8.70 -7.31
N GLY A 97 5.21 -9.48 -8.02
CA GLY A 97 6.35 -8.93 -8.73
C GLY A 97 7.15 -9.96 -9.49
N TYR A 98 8.26 -9.47 -10.01
CA TYR A 98 9.29 -10.29 -10.63
C TYR A 98 10.14 -10.93 -9.54
N ASP A 99 10.71 -12.09 -9.88
CA ASP A 99 11.67 -12.79 -9.04
C ASP A 99 12.96 -11.96 -8.90
N ASP A 100 13.22 -11.52 -7.68
CA ASP A 100 14.32 -10.65 -7.28
C ASP A 100 15.52 -11.43 -6.73
N GLU A 101 15.48 -12.76 -6.75
CA GLU A 101 16.56 -13.66 -6.36
C GLU A 101 17.29 -14.29 -7.56
N LYS A 102 16.88 -13.97 -8.80
CA LYS A 102 17.55 -14.43 -10.02
C LYS A 102 18.93 -13.80 -10.20
N ASP A 103 19.88 -14.60 -10.68
CA ASP A 103 21.22 -14.13 -11.11
C ASP A 103 21.15 -12.98 -12.13
N ALA A 104 20.16 -13.04 -13.03
CA ALA A 104 19.88 -12.01 -14.02
C ALA A 104 18.47 -11.45 -13.79
N LEU A 105 18.41 -10.29 -13.13
CA LEU A 105 17.15 -9.60 -12.84
C LEU A 105 16.42 -9.14 -14.11
N ASP A 106 15.11 -9.36 -14.12
CA ASP A 106 14.22 -8.95 -15.21
C ASP A 106 14.22 -7.43 -15.37
N ARG A 107 14.33 -6.96 -16.63
CA ARG A 107 14.37 -5.54 -16.99
C ARG A 107 12.98 -5.10 -17.40
N VAL A 108 12.41 -4.17 -16.63
CA VAL A 108 11.01 -3.76 -16.79
C VAL A 108 10.94 -2.27 -17.03
N LYS A 109 10.19 -1.85 -18.05
CA LYS A 109 9.96 -0.41 -18.27
C LYS A 109 8.99 0.10 -17.23
N VAL A 110 9.19 1.33 -16.73
CA VAL A 110 8.31 1.88 -15.68
C VAL A 110 6.83 1.87 -16.06
N ASN A 111 6.49 2.10 -17.33
CA ASN A 111 5.09 2.06 -17.80
C ASN A 111 4.46 0.66 -17.78
N GLU A 112 5.28 -0.41 -17.70
CA GLU A 112 4.80 -1.78 -17.56
C GLU A 112 4.38 -2.09 -16.12
N LEU A 113 4.76 -1.28 -15.11
CA LEU A 113 4.34 -1.46 -13.71
C LEU A 113 2.83 -1.51 -13.52
N ARG A 114 2.05 -0.94 -14.44
CA ARG A 114 0.59 -1.03 -14.44
C ARG A 114 0.07 -2.49 -14.43
N SER A 115 0.85 -3.45 -14.93
CA SER A 115 0.50 -4.88 -14.89
C SER A 115 0.58 -5.46 -13.48
N LEU A 116 1.35 -4.83 -12.59
CA LEU A 116 1.48 -5.21 -11.18
C LEU A 116 0.38 -4.59 -10.31
N ASN A 117 -0.50 -3.75 -10.86
CA ASN A 117 -1.51 -3.08 -10.05
C ASN A 117 -2.54 -4.09 -9.51
N PHE A 118 -2.62 -4.17 -8.18
CA PHE A 118 -3.66 -4.94 -7.52
C PHE A 118 -5.02 -4.28 -7.76
N ASN A 119 -5.99 -5.02 -8.30
CA ASN A 119 -7.40 -4.61 -8.30
C ASN A 119 -8.01 -4.77 -6.89
N TRP A 120 -7.28 -4.36 -5.85
CA TRP A 120 -7.76 -4.41 -4.48
C TRP A 120 -8.72 -3.26 -4.24
N VAL A 121 -9.94 -3.61 -3.82
CA VAL A 121 -10.96 -2.64 -3.41
C VAL A 121 -11.07 -2.70 -1.89
N ALA A 122 -10.66 -1.62 -1.25
CA ALA A 122 -10.80 -1.48 0.19
C ALA A 122 -12.30 -1.53 0.58
N PRO A 123 -12.68 -2.31 1.60
CA PRO A 123 -14.03 -2.24 2.14
C PRO A 123 -14.28 -0.87 2.79
N GLU A 124 -15.54 -0.43 2.82
CA GLU A 124 -15.89 0.91 3.31
C GLU A 124 -15.99 0.97 4.84
N GLN A 125 -16.51 -0.08 5.47
CA GLN A 125 -16.77 -0.10 6.91
C GLN A 125 -15.59 -0.69 7.68
N ASN A 126 -15.27 -0.10 8.83
CA ASN A 126 -14.20 -0.55 9.75
C ASN A 126 -12.78 -0.61 9.14
N PHE A 127 -12.61 -0.21 7.88
CA PHE A 127 -11.33 -0.16 7.20
C PHE A 127 -10.42 0.91 7.82
N LEU A 128 -9.25 0.47 8.27
CA LEU A 128 -8.28 1.30 8.96
C LEU A 128 -7.34 1.99 7.98
N GLY A 129 -7.10 1.38 6.82
CA GLY A 129 -6.26 1.93 5.77
C GLY A 129 -5.42 0.86 5.08
N GLN A 130 -4.68 1.30 4.08
CA GLN A 130 -3.75 0.46 3.33
C GLN A 130 -2.49 1.21 2.93
N THR A 131 -1.41 0.46 2.73
CA THR A 131 -0.14 0.94 2.21
C THR A 131 0.28 0.07 1.03
N LEU A 132 0.65 0.71 -0.07
CA LEU A 132 1.36 0.08 -1.18
C LEU A 132 2.84 0.46 -1.13
N LEU A 133 3.72 -0.52 -1.28
CA LEU A 133 5.14 -0.31 -1.44
C LEU A 133 5.58 -0.89 -2.78
N VAL A 134 6.12 -0.04 -3.64
CA VAL A 134 6.86 -0.48 -4.81
C VAL A 134 8.33 -0.56 -4.45
N THR A 135 8.93 -1.70 -4.68
CA THR A 135 10.38 -1.89 -4.64
C THR A 135 10.89 -2.15 -6.05
N ALA A 136 12.11 -1.73 -6.33
CA ALA A 136 12.81 -2.11 -7.55
C ALA A 136 14.29 -1.79 -7.43
N TYR A 137 15.13 -2.60 -8.06
CA TYR A 137 16.53 -2.28 -8.21
C TYR A 137 16.75 -1.21 -9.29
N LEU A 138 17.64 -0.28 -8.97
CA LEU A 138 18.17 0.65 -9.96
C LEU A 138 19.18 -0.08 -10.85
N ASN A 139 19.07 0.12 -12.16
CA ASN A 139 20.15 -0.30 -13.06
C ASN A 139 21.45 0.47 -12.77
N ARG A 140 22.60 -0.04 -13.25
CA ARG A 140 23.93 0.58 -13.03
C ARG A 140 23.99 2.08 -13.34
N VAL A 141 23.28 2.52 -14.39
CA VAL A 141 23.23 3.93 -14.80
C VAL A 141 22.46 4.77 -13.77
N ASN A 142 21.40 4.21 -13.20
CA ASN A 142 20.55 4.89 -12.24
C ASN A 142 21.13 4.85 -10.82
N GLN A 143 21.90 3.82 -10.45
CA GLN A 143 22.56 3.69 -9.15
C GLN A 143 23.48 4.87 -8.81
N GLN A 144 24.07 5.54 -9.81
CA GLN A 144 24.96 6.68 -9.60
C GLN A 144 24.23 8.04 -9.65
N ARG A 145 22.92 8.04 -9.87
CA ARG A 145 22.16 9.28 -10.01
C ARG A 145 21.93 9.95 -8.67
N ASP A 146 21.92 11.28 -8.73
CA ASP A 146 21.50 12.14 -7.63
C ASP A 146 20.01 11.90 -7.26
N LEU A 147 19.64 12.33 -6.05
CA LEU A 147 18.29 12.17 -5.53
C LEU A 147 17.22 12.86 -6.40
N LYS A 148 17.55 13.96 -7.10
CA LYS A 148 16.59 14.68 -7.96
C LYS A 148 16.18 13.83 -9.16
N LYS A 149 17.13 13.12 -9.78
CA LYS A 149 16.85 12.19 -10.87
C LYS A 149 16.11 10.94 -10.37
N LEU A 150 16.47 10.42 -9.20
CA LEU A 150 15.76 9.25 -8.62
C LEU A 150 14.33 9.60 -8.22
N ARG A 151 14.08 10.83 -7.76
CA ARG A 151 12.73 11.34 -7.55
C ARG A 151 11.89 11.32 -8.84
N ASN A 152 12.49 11.61 -10.00
CA ASN A 152 11.76 11.52 -11.28
C ASN A 152 11.36 10.07 -11.58
N ILE A 153 12.28 9.11 -11.34
CA ILE A 153 11.97 7.68 -11.50
C ILE A 153 10.84 7.26 -10.56
N ALA A 154 10.91 7.63 -9.28
CA ALA A 154 9.86 7.33 -8.32
C ALA A 154 8.50 7.95 -8.70
N HIS A 155 8.52 9.17 -9.24
CA HIS A 155 7.31 9.84 -9.72
C HIS A 155 6.69 9.13 -10.92
N GLN A 156 7.51 8.65 -11.86
CA GLN A 156 7.05 7.84 -12.98
C GLN A 156 6.46 6.51 -12.50
N CYS A 157 7.04 5.88 -11.47
CA CYS A 157 6.47 4.66 -10.88
C CYS A 157 5.08 4.92 -10.30
N TYR A 158 4.93 6.02 -9.55
CA TYR A 158 3.65 6.44 -9.01
C TYR A 158 2.62 6.70 -10.13
N GLN A 159 2.99 7.43 -11.18
CA GLN A 159 2.11 7.72 -12.32
C GLN A 159 1.74 6.49 -13.14
N ALA A 160 2.59 5.45 -13.17
CA ALA A 160 2.28 4.20 -13.84
C ALA A 160 1.17 3.40 -13.11
N LEU A 161 1.06 3.56 -11.79
CA LEU A 161 0.07 2.87 -10.96
C LEU A 161 -1.20 3.71 -10.74
N PHE A 162 -1.07 5.04 -10.69
CA PHE A 162 -2.16 5.95 -10.35
C PHE A 162 -2.37 7.00 -11.44
N PRO A 163 -3.63 7.19 -11.90
CA PRO A 163 -3.94 8.14 -12.96
C PRO A 163 -3.83 9.61 -12.53
N HIS A 164 -3.81 9.88 -11.22
CA HIS A 164 -3.80 11.23 -10.66
C HIS A 164 -2.41 11.61 -10.17
N SER A 165 -2.09 12.91 -10.19
CA SER A 165 -0.87 13.41 -9.55
C SER A 165 -0.98 13.31 -8.02
N PRO A 166 0.12 13.03 -7.30
CA PRO A 166 0.13 13.04 -5.85
C PRO A 166 -0.06 14.47 -5.33
N GLN A 167 -0.78 14.63 -4.22
CA GLN A 167 -0.96 15.94 -3.58
C GLN A 167 0.32 16.42 -2.90
N SER A 168 1.03 15.49 -2.28
CA SER A 168 2.32 15.75 -1.66
C SER A 168 3.22 14.54 -1.78
N TYR A 169 4.53 14.79 -1.69
CA TYR A 169 5.51 13.74 -1.58
C TYR A 169 6.57 14.10 -0.54
N ARG A 170 7.18 13.08 0.03
CA ARG A 170 8.36 13.18 0.90
C ARG A 170 9.45 12.26 0.37
N GLN A 171 10.68 12.54 0.73
CA GLN A 171 11.85 11.75 0.34
C GLN A 171 12.70 11.45 1.57
N GLY A 172 13.32 10.29 1.58
CA GLY A 172 14.24 9.86 2.63
C GLY A 172 15.20 8.80 2.12
N THR A 173 15.92 8.19 3.05
CA THR A 173 16.84 7.09 2.81
C THR A 173 16.57 6.02 3.85
N LEU A 174 16.48 4.76 3.40
CA LEU A 174 16.28 3.60 4.23
C LEU A 174 17.23 2.49 3.77
N PHE A 175 18.05 1.99 4.69
CA PHE A 175 19.13 1.03 4.43
C PHE A 175 19.97 1.41 3.19
N GLY A 176 20.54 2.62 3.21
CA GLY A 176 21.37 3.15 2.11
C GLY A 176 20.62 3.54 0.83
N SER A 177 19.37 3.09 0.65
CA SER A 177 18.59 3.26 -0.58
C SER A 177 17.50 4.34 -0.45
N PRO A 178 17.25 5.14 -1.51
CA PRO A 178 16.25 6.20 -1.47
C PRO A 178 14.81 5.66 -1.44
N ILE A 179 14.01 6.22 -0.55
CA ILE A 179 12.58 5.94 -0.41
C ILE A 179 11.78 7.23 -0.56
N PHE A 180 10.65 7.14 -1.26
CA PHE A 180 9.76 8.25 -1.56
C PHE A 180 8.35 7.91 -1.07
N GLU A 181 7.77 8.80 -0.29
CA GLU A 181 6.40 8.68 0.20
C GLU A 181 5.51 9.60 -0.63
N TYR A 182 4.38 9.08 -1.10
CA TYR A 182 3.38 9.81 -1.84
C TYR A 182 2.03 9.75 -1.12
N ASN A 183 1.41 10.92 -0.98
CA ASN A 183 0.02 11.02 -0.57
C ASN A 183 -0.85 11.31 -1.80
N PRO A 184 -1.79 10.43 -2.14
CA PRO A 184 -2.74 10.67 -3.21
C PRO A 184 -3.54 11.96 -2.97
N ALA A 185 -3.97 12.61 -4.05
CA ALA A 185 -4.77 13.83 -3.97
C ALA A 185 -6.26 13.62 -3.70
N SER A 186 -6.70 12.37 -3.52
CA SER A 186 -8.08 12.07 -3.19
C SER A 186 -8.35 12.29 -1.70
N GLU A 187 -9.49 12.92 -1.39
CA GLU A 187 -10.04 13.01 -0.04
C GLU A 187 -10.68 11.70 0.43
N ASP A 188 -10.73 10.67 -0.44
CA ASP A 188 -11.32 9.39 -0.12
C ASP A 188 -10.39 8.56 0.76
N SER A 189 -10.92 8.14 1.92
CA SER A 189 -10.19 7.35 2.92
C SER A 189 -9.77 5.94 2.45
N THR A 190 -10.13 5.57 1.23
CA THR A 190 -9.77 4.30 0.58
C THR A 190 -8.48 4.40 -0.24
N THR A 191 -8.00 5.62 -0.49
CA THR A 191 -6.81 5.81 -1.34
C THR A 191 -5.56 5.36 -0.58
N PRO A 192 -4.71 4.50 -1.19
CA PRO A 192 -3.58 3.93 -0.48
C PRO A 192 -2.52 4.96 -0.11
N HIS A 193 -1.88 4.78 1.03
CA HIS A 193 -0.57 5.36 1.29
C HIS A 193 0.45 4.70 0.37
N VAL A 194 1.27 5.46 -0.36
CA VAL A 194 2.18 4.88 -1.36
C VAL A 194 3.63 5.17 -1.00
N LEU A 195 4.45 4.13 -1.01
CA LEU A 195 5.89 4.19 -0.85
C LEU A 195 6.56 3.65 -2.13
N ILE A 196 7.59 4.34 -2.61
CA ILE A 196 8.44 3.87 -3.70
C ILE A 196 9.87 3.80 -3.16
N TRP A 197 10.44 2.60 -3.09
CA TRP A 197 11.78 2.36 -2.58
C TRP A 197 12.66 1.80 -3.69
N LEU A 198 13.67 2.57 -4.07
CA LEU A 198 14.54 2.24 -5.20
C LEU A 198 15.88 1.75 -4.67
N PHE A 199 16.16 0.46 -4.84
CA PHE A 199 17.37 -0.16 -4.29
C PHE A 199 18.61 0.25 -5.08
N ARG A 200 19.60 0.77 -4.36
CA ARG A 200 20.93 1.04 -4.92
C ARG A 200 21.79 -0.23 -4.95
N ASP A 201 21.56 -1.12 -4.01
CA ASP A 201 22.34 -2.32 -3.73
C ASP A 201 21.43 -3.41 -3.13
N GLU A 202 22.01 -4.58 -2.88
CA GLU A 202 21.32 -5.74 -2.31
C GLU A 202 21.01 -5.57 -0.82
N GLU A 203 21.68 -4.66 -0.10
CA GLU A 203 21.46 -4.45 1.34
C GLU A 203 19.99 -4.10 1.60
N ALA A 204 19.40 -3.19 0.81
CA ALA A 204 18.00 -2.82 0.97
C ALA A 204 17.03 -4.00 0.74
N GLN A 205 17.35 -4.92 -0.19
CA GLN A 205 16.58 -6.14 -0.42
C GLN A 205 16.67 -7.11 0.76
N GLU A 206 17.89 -7.37 1.24
CA GLU A 206 18.11 -8.25 2.38
C GLU A 206 17.36 -7.74 3.61
N GLN A 207 17.41 -6.41 3.83
CA GLN A 207 16.75 -5.79 4.97
C GLN A 207 15.22 -5.79 4.86
N ILE A 208 14.62 -5.58 3.69
CA ILE A 208 13.16 -5.69 3.57
C ILE A 208 12.71 -7.11 3.92
N ASN A 209 13.38 -8.14 3.38
CA ASN A 209 13.05 -9.54 3.65
C ASN A 209 13.18 -9.89 5.13
N ALA A 210 14.23 -9.40 5.80
CA ALA A 210 14.41 -9.57 7.23
C ALA A 210 13.38 -8.79 8.07
N CYS A 211 12.88 -7.65 7.56
CA CYS A 211 12.05 -6.73 8.33
C CYS A 211 10.55 -6.72 7.95
N LEU A 212 10.08 -7.58 7.05
CA LEU A 212 8.66 -7.60 6.60
C LEU A 212 7.65 -7.63 7.75
N SER A 213 7.93 -8.38 8.82
CA SER A 213 7.07 -8.41 10.01
C SER A 213 7.04 -7.07 10.77
N TYR A 214 8.17 -6.39 10.88
CA TYR A 214 8.24 -5.06 11.49
C TYR A 214 7.54 -3.99 10.63
N PHE A 215 7.65 -4.06 9.30
CA PHE A 215 6.87 -3.22 8.40
C PHE A 215 5.37 -3.45 8.57
N THR A 216 4.96 -4.72 8.67
CA THR A 216 3.56 -5.09 8.90
C THR A 216 3.01 -4.46 10.18
N ASP A 217 3.79 -4.46 11.27
CA ASP A 217 3.38 -3.80 12.52
C ASP A 217 3.41 -2.28 12.43
N LEU A 218 4.48 -1.71 11.86
CA LEU A 218 4.67 -0.28 11.74
C LEU A 218 3.52 0.35 10.94
N LEU A 219 3.19 -0.23 9.79
CA LEU A 219 2.12 0.22 8.92
C LEU A 219 0.74 -0.02 9.54
N PHE A 220 0.57 -1.08 10.33
CA PHE A 220 -0.64 -1.31 11.11
C PHE A 220 -0.89 -0.19 12.14
N TYR A 221 0.12 0.12 12.96
CA TYR A 221 -0.01 1.20 13.96
C TYR A 221 -0.17 2.56 13.29
N ARG A 222 0.54 2.82 12.19
CA ARG A 222 0.35 4.02 11.38
C ARG A 222 -1.11 4.15 10.93
N ALA A 223 -1.68 3.10 10.34
CA ALA A 223 -3.07 3.09 9.88
C ALA A 223 -4.05 3.41 11.02
N LYS A 224 -3.86 2.79 12.20
CA LYS A 224 -4.69 3.08 13.38
C LYS A 224 -4.58 4.54 13.84
N VAL A 225 -3.36 5.09 13.91
CA VAL A 225 -3.14 6.48 14.34
C VAL A 225 -3.79 7.45 13.36
N VAL A 226 -3.60 7.25 12.05
CA VAL A 226 -4.20 8.08 11.00
C VAL A 226 -5.73 8.01 11.08
N LYS A 227 -6.32 6.81 11.15
CA LYS A 227 -7.77 6.63 11.22
C LYS A 227 -8.38 7.24 12.48
N ALA A 228 -7.72 7.09 13.63
CA ALA A 228 -8.15 7.70 14.89
C ALA A 228 -8.14 9.24 14.81
N TYR A 229 -7.10 9.81 14.20
CA TYR A 229 -7.01 11.25 13.97
C TYR A 229 -8.12 11.75 13.02
N GLU A 230 -8.34 11.08 11.89
CA GLU A 230 -9.42 11.40 10.95
C GLU A 230 -10.79 11.34 11.63
N LYS A 231 -11.06 10.28 12.40
CA LYS A 231 -12.32 10.12 13.15
C LYS A 231 -12.48 11.23 14.18
N SER A 232 -11.43 11.56 14.94
CA SER A 232 -11.46 12.68 15.90
C SER A 232 -11.79 13.99 15.21
N ARG A 233 -11.19 14.29 14.05
CA ARG A 233 -11.48 15.51 13.29
C ARG A 233 -12.91 15.55 12.77
N SER A 234 -13.44 14.42 12.31
CA SER A 234 -14.84 14.30 11.87
C SER A 234 -15.82 14.52 13.03
N VAL A 235 -15.58 13.89 14.18
CA VAL A 235 -16.38 14.06 15.40
C VAL A 235 -16.39 15.51 15.86
N TYR A 236 -15.21 16.15 15.91
CA TYR A 236 -15.12 17.58 16.25
C TYR A 236 -15.98 18.44 15.32
N ARG A 237 -15.85 18.28 13.99
CA ARG A 237 -16.61 19.07 13.02
C ARG A 237 -18.11 18.87 13.15
N ASN A 238 -18.55 17.65 13.46
CA ASN A 238 -19.96 17.35 13.68
C ASN A 238 -20.48 18.02 14.96
N LEU A 239 -19.73 17.93 16.07
CA LEU A 239 -20.09 18.56 17.34
C LEU A 239 -20.15 20.09 17.22
N ASP A 240 -19.16 20.69 16.58
CA ASP A 240 -19.08 22.14 16.33
C ASP A 240 -20.28 22.63 15.49
N ARG A 241 -20.60 21.92 14.40
CA ARG A 241 -21.77 22.19 13.58
C ARG A 241 -23.07 22.08 14.38
N ASP A 242 -23.21 21.05 15.21
CA ASP A 242 -24.45 20.80 15.95
C ASP A 242 -24.60 21.79 17.12
N TYR A 243 -23.50 22.22 17.74
CA TYR A 243 -23.46 23.31 18.70
C TYR A 243 -23.98 24.62 18.11
N HIS A 244 -23.44 25.07 16.96
CA HIS A 244 -23.90 26.30 16.31
C HIS A 244 -25.37 26.25 15.85
N LYS A 245 -25.86 25.06 15.46
CA LYS A 245 -27.29 24.88 15.16
C LYS A 245 -28.17 25.07 16.41
N LEU A 246 -27.71 24.62 17.58
CA LEU A 246 -28.44 24.79 18.84
C LEU A 246 -28.43 26.24 19.28
N GLU A 247 -27.27 26.90 19.22
CA GLU A 247 -27.11 28.34 19.51
C GLU A 247 -28.06 29.19 18.66
N THR A 248 -28.05 28.99 17.34
CA THR A 248 -28.96 29.70 16.40
C THR A 248 -30.44 29.46 16.72
N LYS A 249 -30.81 28.26 17.20
CA LYS A 249 -32.19 27.94 17.57
C LYS A 249 -32.60 28.61 18.89
N LEU A 250 -31.68 28.68 19.86
CA LEU A 250 -31.92 29.33 21.14
C LEU A 250 -32.10 30.84 20.98
N ASP A 251 -31.27 31.48 20.15
CA ASP A 251 -31.39 32.92 19.86
C ASP A 251 -32.77 33.26 19.28
N LYS A 252 -33.27 32.42 18.35
CA LYS A 252 -34.61 32.57 17.74
C LYS A 252 -35.77 32.36 18.71
N LEU A 253 -35.56 31.70 19.85
CA LEU A 253 -36.59 31.51 20.88
C LEU A 253 -36.63 32.67 21.89
N GLN A 254 -35.58 33.49 21.93
CA GLN A 254 -35.48 34.67 22.79
C GLN A 254 -35.93 35.96 22.09
N THR A 255 -36.30 35.89 20.80
CA THR A 255 -36.87 36.99 20.01
C THR A 255 -38.37 36.80 19.82
#